data_AF-A0A0Q5FP63-F1
#
_entry.id   AF-A0A0Q5FP63-F1
#
_cell.length_a   1.000
_cell.length_b   1.000
_cell.length_c   1.000
_cell.angle_alpha   90.00
_cell.angle_beta   90.00
_cell.angle_gamma   90.00
#
_symmetry.space_group_name_H-M   'P 1'
#
loop_
_entity.id
_entity.type
_entity.pdbx_description
1 polymer ?
#
loop_
_entity_poly.entity_id
_entity_poly.type
_entity_poly.pdbx_seq_one_letter_code
_entity_poly.pdbx_strand_id
1 'polypeptide(L)'
;MKDCNAGLTPGVMVLLVALGSPLSTQTYAAEVDDTALAFVQERRLGDGLGWLGYQMASRTVTFSQLVERLGKTQAQALVQGELKRVQPQYQAQWERNLASAYAHSFSVDELRQLNQGQGSPTLKNRFKVRNNEVGQEMKNTSSQLLSEFVAQALNNALKSP
;
A
#
# COMPACT_ATOMS: atom_id res chain seq x y z
N MET A 1 -63.23 31.94 -23.91
CA MET A 1 -64.59 31.34 -23.95
C MET A 1 -64.54 30.08 -24.80
N LYS A 2 -65.18 29.01 -24.32
CA LYS A 2 -65.58 27.77 -25.01
C LYS A 2 -64.56 26.63 -25.18
N ASP A 3 -64.55 25.80 -24.14
CA ASP A 3 -64.90 24.37 -24.10
C ASP A 3 -64.01 23.31 -24.78
N CYS A 4 -63.36 22.54 -23.91
CA CYS A 4 -63.28 21.08 -23.83
C CYS A 4 -63.70 20.23 -25.04
N ASN A 5 -62.81 19.30 -25.45
CA ASN A 5 -63.25 17.90 -25.54
C ASN A 5 -62.12 16.91 -25.21
N ALA A 6 -62.49 15.88 -24.46
CA ALA A 6 -61.66 14.83 -23.91
C ALA A 6 -61.41 13.70 -24.92
N GLY A 7 -60.30 12.99 -24.74
CA GLY A 7 -59.95 11.81 -25.54
C GLY A 7 -58.90 10.96 -24.83
N LEU A 8 -59.37 10.27 -23.80
CA LEU A 8 -58.67 9.26 -23.00
C LEU A 8 -58.31 8.03 -23.87
N THR A 9 -57.07 7.53 -23.79
CA THR A 9 -56.74 6.08 -23.88
C THR A 9 -55.29 5.84 -23.45
N PRO A 10 -54.97 4.65 -22.91
CA PRO A 10 -53.90 4.46 -21.95
C PRO A 10 -52.67 3.85 -22.60
N GLY A 11 -51.49 4.35 -22.22
CA GLY A 11 -50.23 3.77 -22.62
C GLY A 11 -49.18 4.07 -21.56
N VAL A 12 -49.27 3.37 -20.43
CA VAL A 12 -48.18 3.31 -19.46
C VAL A 12 -47.02 2.60 -20.15
N MET A 13 -46.17 3.37 -20.84
CA MET A 13 -44.87 2.88 -21.27
C MET A 13 -43.97 2.95 -20.04
N VAL A 14 -44.00 1.88 -19.24
CA VAL A 14 -42.99 1.62 -18.22
C VAL A 14 -41.65 1.54 -18.95
N LEU A 15 -40.90 2.64 -18.93
CA LEU A 15 -39.50 2.63 -19.31
C LEU A 15 -38.76 1.92 -18.18
N LEU A 16 -38.67 0.59 -18.29
CA LEU A 16 -37.74 -0.24 -17.52
C LEU A 16 -36.33 0.16 -17.96
N VAL A 17 -35.80 1.22 -17.36
CA VAL A 17 -34.37 1.50 -17.39
C VAL A 17 -33.74 0.38 -16.56
N ALA A 18 -33.23 -0.63 -17.24
CA ALA A 18 -32.35 -1.62 -16.65
C ALA A 18 -31.13 -0.86 -16.10
N LEU A 19 -31.14 -0.61 -14.79
CA LEU A 19 -29.95 -0.28 -14.03
C LEU A 19 -29.02 -1.51 -14.11
N GLY A 20 -28.17 -1.53 -15.14
CA GLY A 20 -27.04 -2.44 -15.19
C GLY A 20 -26.09 -2.07 -14.06
N SER A 21 -26.26 -2.71 -12.90
CA SER A 21 -25.43 -2.48 -11.72
C SER A 21 -23.96 -2.83 -12.00
N PRO A 22 -22.99 -1.94 -11.70
CA PRO A 22 -21.55 -2.21 -11.84
C PRO A 22 -20.99 -3.10 -10.72
N LEU A 23 -21.70 -4.19 -10.38
CA LEU A 23 -21.34 -5.08 -9.27
C LEU A 23 -20.10 -5.93 -9.57
N SER A 24 -19.88 -6.30 -10.84
CA SER A 24 -18.80 -7.23 -11.23
C SER A 24 -17.39 -6.65 -11.13
N THR A 25 -17.23 -5.33 -11.31
CA THR A 25 -15.92 -4.67 -11.25
C THR A 25 -15.44 -4.46 -9.82
N GLN A 26 -16.37 -4.27 -8.87
CA GLN A 26 -16.04 -4.01 -7.47
C GLN A 26 -15.59 -5.27 -6.74
N THR A 27 -16.18 -6.42 -7.05
CA THR A 27 -15.76 -7.71 -6.50
C THR A 27 -14.39 -8.14 -7.02
N TYR A 28 -14.10 -7.86 -8.30
CA TYR A 28 -12.81 -8.20 -8.89
C TYR A 28 -11.67 -7.35 -8.31
N ALA A 29 -11.87 -6.04 -8.15
CA ALA A 29 -10.88 -5.16 -7.54
C ALA A 29 -10.56 -5.57 -6.09
N ALA A 30 -11.58 -5.91 -5.30
CA ALA A 30 -11.41 -6.41 -3.94
C ALA A 30 -10.62 -7.73 -3.88
N GLU A 31 -10.91 -8.68 -4.79
CA GLU A 31 -10.16 -9.95 -4.87
C GLU A 31 -8.69 -9.72 -5.22
N VAL A 32 -8.40 -8.78 -6.13
CA VAL A 32 -7.04 -8.40 -6.51
C VAL A 32 -6.30 -7.83 -5.31
N ASP A 33 -6.90 -6.89 -4.59
CA ASP A 33 -6.31 -6.25 -3.41
C ASP A 33 -6.03 -7.27 -2.29
N ASP A 34 -6.99 -8.15 -1.99
CA ASP A 34 -6.84 -9.20 -0.98
C ASP A 34 -5.75 -10.21 -1.36
N THR A 35 -5.68 -10.62 -2.63
CA THR A 35 -4.65 -11.54 -3.13
C THR A 35 -3.26 -10.92 -3.06
N ALA A 36 -3.14 -9.65 -3.44
CA ALA A 36 -1.86 -8.94 -3.38
C ALA A 36 -1.41 -8.69 -1.94
N LEU A 37 -2.34 -8.41 -1.02
CA LEU A 37 -2.03 -8.28 0.40
C LEU A 37 -1.56 -9.60 1.00
N ALA A 38 -2.27 -10.70 0.71
CA ALA A 38 -1.85 -12.04 1.12
C ALA A 38 -0.45 -12.38 0.58
N PHE A 39 -0.18 -12.08 -0.69
CA PHE A 39 1.14 -12.24 -1.28
C PHE A 39 2.22 -11.47 -0.52
N VAL A 40 2.00 -10.19 -0.20
CA VAL A 40 2.94 -9.35 0.56
C VAL A 40 3.21 -9.92 1.95
N GLN A 41 2.17 -10.36 2.65
CA GLN A 41 2.27 -10.84 4.03
C GLN A 41 2.93 -12.22 4.12
N GLU A 42 2.49 -13.19 3.30
CA GLU A 42 3.05 -14.54 3.29
C GLU A 42 4.52 -14.56 2.86
N ARG A 43 4.89 -13.67 1.93
CA ARG A 43 6.28 -13.49 1.49
C ARG A 43 7.09 -12.53 2.35
N ARG A 44 6.49 -11.94 3.38
CA ARG A 44 7.14 -10.99 4.30
C ARG A 44 7.81 -9.82 3.57
N LEU A 45 7.20 -9.36 2.47
CA LEU A 45 7.75 -8.28 1.64
C LEU A 45 7.65 -6.92 2.36
N GLY A 46 6.76 -6.82 3.35
CA GLY A 46 6.59 -5.65 4.22
C GLY A 46 7.70 -5.45 5.25
N ASP A 47 8.55 -6.44 5.52
CA ASP A 47 9.54 -6.40 6.62
C ASP A 47 10.62 -5.33 6.42
N GLY A 48 10.78 -4.82 5.20
CA GLY A 48 11.76 -3.80 4.83
C GLY A 48 11.52 -2.42 5.48
N LEU A 49 10.34 -2.15 6.05
CA LEU A 49 9.98 -0.83 6.59
C LEU A 49 11.00 -0.32 7.62
N GLY A 50 11.37 -1.15 8.61
CA GLY A 50 12.31 -0.74 9.66
C GLY A 50 13.70 -0.41 9.12
N TRP A 51 14.21 -1.22 8.17
CA TRP A 51 15.52 -0.98 7.55
C TRP A 51 15.51 0.29 6.69
N LEU A 52 14.48 0.49 5.86
CA LEU A 52 14.32 1.71 5.06
C LEU A 52 14.18 2.95 5.93
N GLY A 53 13.39 2.87 7.00
CA GLY A 53 13.23 3.95 7.96
C GLY A 53 14.57 4.33 8.60
N TYR A 54 15.39 3.35 8.98
CA TYR A 54 16.72 3.61 9.51
C TYR A 54 17.67 4.23 8.47
N GLN A 55 17.65 3.76 7.23
CA GLN A 55 18.44 4.35 6.15
C GLN A 55 18.10 5.83 5.96
N MET A 56 16.82 6.19 5.97
CA MET A 56 16.37 7.57 5.87
C MET A 56 16.75 8.38 7.12
N ALA A 57 16.50 7.83 8.32
CA ALA A 57 16.80 8.47 9.59
C ALA A 57 18.29 8.83 9.71
N SER A 58 19.18 7.89 9.35
CA SER A 58 20.65 8.06 9.46
C SER A 58 21.24 9.19 8.61
N ARG A 59 20.47 9.71 7.65
CA ARG A 59 20.87 10.83 6.76
C ARG A 59 20.35 12.19 7.23
N THR A 60 19.67 12.24 8.37
CA THR A 60 19.08 13.47 8.91
C THR A 60 20.02 14.20 9.86
N VAL A 61 19.86 15.52 9.96
CA VAL A 61 20.56 16.34 10.96
C VAL A 61 20.21 15.90 12.39
N THR A 62 18.95 15.52 12.63
CA THR A 62 18.50 15.00 13.92
C THR A 62 19.30 13.78 14.37
N PHE A 63 19.60 12.86 13.45
CA PHE A 63 20.44 11.71 13.76
C PHE A 63 21.87 12.13 14.10
N SER A 64 22.46 13.08 13.36
CA SER A 64 23.77 13.63 13.68
C SER A 64 23.82 14.25 15.09
N GLN A 65 22.78 15.00 15.49
CA GLN A 65 22.68 15.55 16.85
C GLN A 65 22.64 14.47 17.93
N LEU A 66 21.92 13.37 17.69
CA LEU A 66 21.92 12.22 18.60
C LEU A 66 23.31 11.57 18.69
N VAL A 67 24.03 11.48 17.57
CA VAL A 67 25.41 10.97 17.53
C VAL A 67 26.36 11.86 18.32
N GLU A 68 26.24 13.18 18.21
CA GLU A 68 27.06 14.12 18.99
C GLU A 68 26.80 14.00 20.50
N ARG A 69 25.53 13.81 20.90
CA ARG A 69 25.12 13.71 22.29
C ARG A 69 25.48 12.38 22.96
N LEU A 70 25.32 11.27 22.24
CA LEU A 70 25.36 9.90 22.81
C LEU A 70 26.51 9.04 22.25
N GLY A 71 27.16 9.50 21.18
CA GLY A 71 28.04 8.66 20.37
C GLY A 71 27.26 7.77 19.40
N LYS A 72 27.96 7.34 18.33
CA LYS A 72 27.36 6.67 17.18
C LYS A 72 26.59 5.40 17.56
N THR A 73 27.19 4.50 18.32
CA THR A 73 26.59 3.20 18.66
C THR A 73 25.29 3.36 19.45
N GLN A 74 25.28 4.26 20.44
CA GLN A 74 24.10 4.50 21.26
C GLN A 74 22.99 5.18 20.46
N ALA A 75 23.32 6.18 19.63
CA ALA A 75 22.36 6.82 18.73
C ALA A 75 21.72 5.82 17.73
N GLN A 76 22.52 4.91 17.18
CA GLN A 76 22.02 3.85 16.29
C GLN A 76 21.04 2.93 17.01
N ALA A 77 21.43 2.40 18.18
CA ALA A 77 20.60 1.50 18.96
C ALA A 77 19.29 2.19 19.40
N LEU A 78 19.37 3.44 19.83
CA LEU A 78 18.21 4.23 20.24
C LEU A 78 17.23 4.43 19.08
N VAL A 79 17.70 4.90 17.92
CA VAL A 79 16.84 5.15 16.76
C VAL A 79 16.25 3.86 16.20
N GLN A 80 17.03 2.77 16.14
CA GLN A 80 16.50 1.47 15.73
C GLN A 80 15.46 0.93 16.71
N GLY A 81 15.67 1.14 18.01
CA GLY A 81 14.68 0.82 19.05
C GLY A 81 13.38 1.58 18.87
N GLU A 82 13.46 2.89 18.64
CA GLU A 82 12.29 3.74 18.41
C GLU A 82 11.55 3.39 17.10
N LEU A 83 12.28 3.14 16.01
CA LEU A 83 11.70 2.66 14.75
C LEU A 83 10.93 1.36 14.97
N LYS A 84 11.54 0.37 15.63
CA LYS A 84 10.88 -0.90 15.96
C LYS A 84 9.63 -0.68 16.83
N ARG A 85 9.70 0.25 17.79
CA ARG A 85 8.60 0.55 18.71
C ARG A 85 7.38 1.14 18.00
N VAL A 86 7.59 2.05 17.05
CA VAL A 86 6.48 2.72 16.34
C VAL A 86 6.05 1.98 15.07
N GLN A 87 6.87 1.07 14.54
CA GLN A 87 6.59 0.30 13.31
C GLN A 87 5.19 -0.34 13.26
N PRO A 88 4.65 -0.97 14.33
CA PRO A 88 3.31 -1.57 14.26
C PRO A 88 2.19 -0.59 13.87
N GLN A 89 2.36 0.72 14.13
CA GLN A 89 1.38 1.76 13.75
C GLN A 89 1.35 2.02 12.25
N TYR A 90 2.46 1.75 11.57
CA TYR A 90 2.68 2.06 10.14
C TYR A 90 2.65 0.81 9.25
N GLN A 91 2.92 -0.37 9.81
CA GLN A 91 3.11 -1.62 9.07
C GLN A 91 1.92 -1.96 8.17
N ALA A 92 0.69 -1.85 8.68
CA ALA A 92 -0.50 -2.21 7.92
C ALA A 92 -0.71 -1.32 6.69
N GLN A 93 -0.47 -0.02 6.79
CA GLN A 93 -0.59 0.88 5.64
C GLN A 93 0.57 0.68 4.66
N TRP A 94 1.77 0.42 5.17
CA TRP A 94 2.93 0.09 4.35
C TRP A 94 2.70 -1.16 3.50
N GLU A 95 2.17 -2.22 4.11
CA GLU A 95 1.82 -3.47 3.42
C GLU A 95 0.70 -3.29 2.39
N ARG A 96 -0.31 -2.47 2.70
CA ARG A 96 -1.36 -2.12 1.72
C ARG A 96 -0.81 -1.37 0.51
N ASN A 97 0.11 -0.42 0.73
CA ASN A 97 0.76 0.28 -0.38
C ASN A 97 1.61 -0.69 -1.23
N LEU A 98 2.31 -1.63 -0.59
CA LEU A 98 3.03 -2.70 -1.30
C LEU A 98 2.09 -3.56 -2.12
N ALA A 99 0.97 -3.98 -1.52
CA ALA A 99 -0.03 -4.80 -2.18
C ALA A 99 -0.58 -4.09 -3.42
N SER A 100 -0.93 -2.82 -3.31
CA SER A 100 -1.40 -2.01 -4.44
C SER A 100 -0.37 -1.93 -5.57
N ALA A 101 0.91 -1.73 -5.26
CA ALA A 101 1.97 -1.71 -6.28
C ALA A 101 2.16 -3.08 -6.97
N TYR A 102 2.01 -4.19 -6.23
CA TYR A 102 2.01 -5.52 -6.81
C TYR A 102 0.76 -5.78 -7.68
N ALA A 103 -0.41 -5.35 -7.24
CA ALA A 103 -1.67 -5.47 -7.98
C ALA A 103 -1.65 -4.73 -9.32
N HIS A 104 -0.94 -3.60 -9.41
CA HIS A 104 -0.74 -2.91 -10.69
C HIS A 104 0.24 -3.63 -11.63
N SER A 105 1.17 -4.41 -11.06
CA SER A 105 2.25 -5.04 -11.82
C SER A 105 1.97 -6.49 -12.21
N PHE A 106 1.01 -7.16 -11.57
CA PHE A 106 0.73 -8.59 -11.74
C PHE A 106 -0.76 -8.89 -11.63
N SER A 107 -1.22 -9.92 -12.35
CA SER A 107 -2.59 -10.41 -12.18
C SER A 107 -2.75 -11.27 -10.91
N VAL A 108 -4.00 -11.49 -10.49
CA VAL A 108 -4.37 -12.39 -9.38
C VAL A 108 -3.73 -13.77 -9.52
N ASP A 109 -3.85 -14.38 -10.70
CA ASP A 109 -3.31 -15.73 -10.94
C ASP A 109 -1.79 -15.76 -10.92
N GLU A 110 -1.14 -14.69 -11.39
CA GLU A 110 0.31 -14.57 -11.35
C GLU A 110 0.81 -14.44 -9.91
N LEU A 111 0.17 -13.60 -9.09
CA LEU A 111 0.47 -13.46 -7.67
C LEU A 111 0.25 -14.78 -6.93
N ARG A 112 -0.85 -15.50 -7.22
CA ARG A 112 -1.17 -16.80 -6.63
C ARG A 112 -0.12 -17.87 -6.99
N GLN A 113 0.26 -17.97 -8.27
CA GLN A 113 1.31 -18.89 -8.73
C GLN A 113 2.69 -18.54 -8.14
N LEU A 114 3.03 -17.25 -8.09
CA LEU A 114 4.25 -16.79 -7.45
C LEU A 114 4.27 -17.18 -5.98
N ASN A 115 3.16 -16.98 -5.27
CA ASN A 115 3.04 -17.26 -3.85
C ASN A 115 3.19 -18.76 -3.53
N GLN A 116 2.52 -19.62 -4.30
CA GLN A 116 2.58 -21.07 -4.16
C GLN A 116 3.90 -21.69 -4.65
N GLY A 117 4.82 -20.89 -5.19
CA GLY A 117 6.10 -21.35 -5.75
C GLY A 117 5.98 -22.03 -7.12
N GLN A 118 4.76 -22.08 -7.67
CA GLN A 118 4.38 -22.74 -8.92
C GLN A 118 4.65 -21.88 -10.17
N GLY A 119 5.11 -20.64 -9.99
CA GLY A 119 5.42 -19.76 -11.12
C GLY A 119 6.43 -20.37 -12.10
N SER A 120 6.10 -20.28 -13.40
CA SER A 120 6.98 -20.69 -14.48
C SER A 120 8.33 -19.95 -14.44
N PRO A 121 9.41 -20.46 -15.05
CA PRO A 121 10.67 -19.74 -15.17
C PRO A 121 10.51 -18.33 -15.75
N THR A 122 9.62 -18.18 -16.75
CA THR A 122 9.27 -16.89 -17.35
C THR A 122 8.61 -15.95 -16.33
N LEU A 123 7.62 -16.44 -15.57
CA LEU A 123 6.95 -15.63 -14.54
C LEU A 123 7.94 -15.21 -13.43
N LYS A 124 8.81 -16.11 -12.99
CA LYS A 124 9.87 -15.83 -12.01
C LYS A 124 10.87 -14.80 -12.54
N ASN A 125 11.23 -14.86 -13.83
CA ASN A 125 12.11 -13.87 -14.45
C ASN A 125 11.44 -12.49 -14.53
N ARG A 126 10.19 -12.44 -14.99
CA ARG A 126 9.41 -11.19 -15.00
C ARG A 126 9.23 -10.61 -13.61
N PHE A 127 9.01 -11.45 -12.59
CA PHE A 127 8.93 -11.00 -11.21
C PHE A 127 10.18 -10.24 -10.78
N LYS A 128 11.37 -10.78 -11.07
CA LYS A 128 12.65 -10.10 -10.79
C LYS A 128 12.76 -8.75 -11.52
N VAL A 129 12.35 -8.69 -12.79
CA VAL A 129 12.43 -7.46 -13.61
C VAL A 129 11.45 -6.40 -13.11
N ARG A 130 10.18 -6.77 -12.91
CA ARG A 130 9.10 -5.85 -12.47
C ARG A 130 9.21 -5.43 -11.01
N ASN A 131 10.02 -6.10 -10.20
CA ASN A 131 10.26 -5.68 -8.82
C ASN A 131 10.85 -4.26 -8.73
N ASN A 132 11.56 -3.80 -9.78
CA ASN A 132 12.03 -2.41 -9.86
C ASN A 132 10.87 -1.42 -10.05
N GLU A 133 9.87 -1.77 -10.85
CA GLU A 133 8.67 -0.95 -11.08
C GLU A 133 7.84 -0.84 -9.79
N VAL A 134 7.62 -1.97 -9.12
CA VAL A 134 7.00 -2.02 -7.78
C VAL A 134 7.76 -1.14 -6.79
N GLY A 135 9.09 -1.18 -6.78
CA GLY A 135 9.92 -0.34 -5.91
C GLY A 135 9.78 1.16 -6.21
N GLN A 136 9.70 1.54 -7.48
CA GLN A 136 9.50 2.93 -7.88
C GLN A 136 8.09 3.42 -7.53
N GLU A 137 7.08 2.59 -7.72
CA GLU A 137 5.72 2.90 -7.32
C GLU A 137 5.61 3.05 -5.80
N MET A 138 6.19 2.12 -5.04
CA MET A 138 6.25 2.19 -3.58
C MET A 138 6.88 3.47 -3.08
N LYS A 139 7.96 3.93 -3.73
CA LYS A 139 8.56 5.22 -3.42
C LYS A 139 7.55 6.37 -3.60
N ASN A 140 6.75 6.33 -4.67
CA ASN A 140 5.76 7.37 -4.96
C ASN A 140 4.60 7.33 -3.94
N THR A 141 4.04 6.15 -3.67
CA THR A 141 2.84 5.97 -2.85
C THR A 141 3.12 6.01 -1.34
N SER A 142 4.35 5.71 -0.92
CA SER A 142 4.70 5.53 0.50
C SER A 142 5.73 6.54 1.03
N SER A 143 6.18 7.50 0.22
CA SER A 143 7.15 8.51 0.65
C SER A 143 6.70 9.29 1.89
N GLN A 144 5.44 9.74 1.90
CA GLN A 144 4.87 10.46 3.04
C GLN A 144 4.78 9.55 4.28
N LEU A 145 4.23 8.35 4.14
CA LEU A 145 4.11 7.38 5.23
C LEU A 145 5.49 7.07 5.85
N LEU A 146 6.51 6.85 5.02
CA LEU A 146 7.88 6.60 5.44
C LEU A 146 8.47 7.82 6.16
N SER A 147 8.21 9.03 5.66
CA SER A 147 8.65 10.27 6.28
C SER A 147 8.04 10.46 7.67
N GLU A 148 6.73 10.22 7.83
CA GLU A 148 6.04 10.32 9.11
C GLU A 148 6.56 9.29 10.12
N PHE A 149 6.71 8.04 9.70
CA PHE A 149 7.30 6.96 10.49
C PHE A 149 8.69 7.35 11.03
N VAL A 150 9.56 7.86 10.15
CA VAL A 150 10.92 8.27 10.52
C VAL A 150 10.92 9.49 11.43
N ALA A 151 10.09 10.49 11.13
CA ALA A 151 9.99 11.70 11.94
C ALA A 151 9.51 11.37 13.37
N GLN A 152 8.51 10.50 13.53
CA GLN A 152 8.04 10.08 14.84
C GLN A 152 9.14 9.35 15.62
N ALA A 153 9.85 8.41 15.00
CA ALA A 153 10.95 7.70 15.66
C ALA A 153 12.09 8.63 16.11
N LEU A 154 12.53 9.54 15.23
CA LEU A 154 13.57 10.52 15.55
C LEU A 154 13.14 11.49 16.66
N ASN A 155 11.89 11.97 16.62
CA ASN A 155 11.35 12.86 17.65
C ASN A 155 11.26 12.18 19.01
N ASN A 156 10.96 10.88 19.05
CA ASN A 156 10.96 10.12 20.30
C ASN A 156 12.40 9.95 20.81
N ALA A 157 13.34 9.59 19.93
CA ALA A 157 14.75 9.43 20.29
C ALA A 157 15.40 10.71 20.84
N LEU A 158 15.03 11.89 20.31
CA LEU A 158 15.48 13.18 20.84
C LEU A 158 15.02 13.45 22.27
N LYS A 159 13.82 12.97 22.63
CA LYS A 159 13.24 13.15 23.97
C LYS A 159 13.71 12.09 24.96
N SER A 160 14.30 11.00 24.47
CA SER A 160 14.84 9.96 25.32
C SER A 160 16.08 10.47 26.07
N PRO A 161 16.13 10.25 27.40
CA PRO A 161 17.20 10.75 28.26
C PRO A 161 18.58 10.26 27.81
#